data_AF-A0A412AZA9-F1
#
_entry.id   AF-A0A412AZA9-F1
#
_cell.length_a   1.000
_cell.length_b   1.000
_cell.length_c   1.000
_cell.angle_alpha   90.00
_cell.angle_beta   90.00
_cell.angle_gamma   90.00
#
_symmetry.space_group_name_H-M   'P 1'
#
loop_
_entity.id
_entity.type
_entity.pdbx_description
1 polymer ?
#
loop_
_entity_poly.entity_id
_entity_poly.type
_entity_poly.pdbx_seq_one_letter_code
_entity_poly.pdbx_strand_id
1 'polypeptide(L)'
;MPYFVDDKMELKEDIGYFPLPSVSDKDVTSASDYWAHAGIGTGVRKDAMTDEMKNYFSFLFSKYADVCMYDFNTPPSMKPTIREDLSDLYQEMLDNFGNVNTYAYCWDVRIDAASNEVLGRETPNLALGNITPEEWAAALDEAVEQNVG
;
A
#
# COMPACT_ATOMS: atom_id res chain seq x y z
N MET A 1 5.94 5.11 9.36
CA MET A 1 7.31 4.87 9.85
C MET A 1 7.87 5.90 10.81
N PRO A 2 7.73 7.23 10.64
CA PRO A 2 8.47 8.19 11.50
C PRO A 2 8.15 8.06 13.00
N TYR A 3 6.99 7.51 13.36
CA TYR A 3 6.62 7.28 14.75
C TYR A 3 7.18 5.98 15.36
N PHE A 4 7.73 5.07 14.54
CA PHE A 4 8.23 3.75 14.95
C PHE A 4 9.76 3.66 14.96
N VAL A 5 10.43 4.69 14.46
CA VAL A 5 11.90 4.76 14.41
C VAL A 5 12.43 5.86 15.32
N ASP A 6 13.71 5.77 15.67
CA ASP A 6 14.47 6.81 16.36
C ASP A 6 15.07 7.85 15.39
N ASP A 7 15.94 8.72 15.91
CA ASP A 7 16.66 9.74 15.14
C ASP A 7 17.71 9.16 14.17
N LYS A 8 18.05 7.88 14.30
CA LYS A 8 18.97 7.14 13.44
C LYS A 8 18.25 6.25 12.44
N MET A 9 16.91 6.35 12.35
CA MET A 9 16.09 5.52 11.47
C MET A 9 16.10 4.03 11.87
N GLU A 10 16.41 3.72 13.12
CA GLU A 10 16.33 2.36 13.68
C GLU A 10 14.97 2.13 14.35
N LEU A 11 14.46 0.89 14.31
CA LEU A 11 13.22 0.55 15.03
C LEU A 11 13.38 0.75 16.55
N LYS A 12 12.34 1.29 17.18
CA LYS A 12 12.25 1.33 18.65
C LYS A 12 12.25 -0.09 19.22
N GLU A 13 12.84 -0.28 20.42
CA GLU A 13 13.14 -1.59 21.02
C GLU A 13 11.97 -2.60 21.03
N ASP A 14 10.73 -2.14 21.22
CA ASP A 14 9.55 -2.99 21.32
C ASP A 14 8.77 -3.16 19.99
N ILE A 15 9.33 -2.70 18.87
CA ILE A 15 8.69 -2.75 17.54
C ILE A 15 9.49 -3.67 16.62
N GLY A 16 8.79 -4.64 16.01
CA GLY A 16 9.35 -5.52 14.98
C GLY A 16 8.80 -5.20 13.58
N TYR A 17 9.62 -5.43 12.57
CA TYR A 17 9.24 -5.47 11.16
C TYR A 17 9.42 -6.89 10.64
N PHE A 18 8.41 -7.44 9.96
CA PHE A 18 8.41 -8.80 9.44
C PHE A 18 7.38 -8.94 8.31
N PRO A 19 7.58 -9.87 7.37
CA PRO A 19 6.60 -10.15 6.31
C PRO A 19 5.32 -10.78 6.88
N LEU A 20 4.24 -10.78 6.08
CA LEU A 20 3.01 -11.46 6.46
C LEU A 20 3.28 -12.97 6.67
N PRO A 21 2.83 -13.57 7.79
CA PRO A 21 3.04 -14.98 8.03
C PRO A 21 2.18 -15.84 7.09
N SER A 22 2.72 -16.97 6.64
CA SER A 22 1.89 -18.03 6.08
C SER A 22 1.19 -18.79 7.21
N VAL A 23 -0.08 -19.10 7.01
CA VAL A 23 -0.97 -19.77 7.95
C VAL A 23 -1.08 -21.26 7.63
N SER A 24 -0.86 -21.67 6.37
CA SER A 24 -0.92 -23.08 5.98
C SER A 24 -0.17 -23.40 4.69
N ASP A 25 0.13 -24.69 4.47
CA ASP A 25 0.68 -25.20 3.20
C ASP A 25 -0.29 -25.04 2.00
N LYS A 26 -1.53 -24.59 2.24
CA LYS A 26 -2.52 -24.28 1.20
C LYS A 26 -2.44 -22.83 0.73
N ASP A 27 -1.69 -21.99 1.42
CA ASP A 27 -1.53 -20.60 1.04
C ASP A 27 -0.78 -20.55 -0.29
N VAL A 28 -1.32 -19.77 -1.23
CA VAL A 28 -0.70 -19.59 -2.56
C VAL A 28 0.26 -18.41 -2.60
N THR A 29 0.37 -17.66 -1.49
CA THR A 29 1.28 -16.53 -1.30
C THR A 29 2.61 -17.01 -0.73
N SER A 30 3.71 -16.62 -1.36
CA SER A 30 5.07 -16.78 -0.86
C SER A 30 5.43 -15.72 0.19
N ALA A 31 6.56 -15.88 0.87
CA ALA A 31 7.04 -14.91 1.86
C ALA A 31 7.31 -13.50 1.30
N SER A 32 7.56 -13.40 -0.02
CA SER A 32 7.72 -12.13 -0.73
C SER A 32 6.40 -11.53 -1.23
N ASP A 33 5.28 -12.24 -1.07
CA ASP A 33 3.97 -11.78 -1.47
C ASP A 33 3.28 -11.11 -0.29
N TYR A 34 2.97 -9.84 -0.42
CA TYR A 34 2.29 -9.09 0.64
C TYR A 34 1.42 -7.98 0.08
N TRP A 35 0.75 -7.29 1.00
CA TRP A 35 -0.05 -6.12 0.68
C TRP A 35 0.87 -4.96 0.25
N ALA A 36 1.04 -4.79 -1.06
CA ALA A 36 1.89 -3.75 -1.63
C ALA A 36 1.04 -2.73 -2.40
N HIS A 37 1.09 -1.47 -1.97
CA HIS A 37 0.44 -0.37 -2.65
C HIS A 37 1.37 0.85 -2.70
N ALA A 38 1.55 1.42 -3.89
CA ALA A 38 2.44 2.58 -4.12
C ALA A 38 1.82 3.92 -3.69
N GLY A 39 0.98 3.93 -2.64
CA GLY A 39 0.37 5.16 -2.14
C GLY A 39 -0.64 5.83 -3.09
N ILE A 40 -0.98 7.08 -2.81
CA ILE A 40 -2.07 7.82 -3.47
C ILE A 40 -1.58 8.47 -4.77
N GLY A 41 -2.26 8.21 -5.88
CA GLY A 41 -2.01 8.88 -7.16
C GLY A 41 -2.46 10.34 -7.15
N THR A 42 -1.72 11.22 -7.83
CA THR A 42 -2.15 12.61 -8.02
C THR A 42 -2.87 12.77 -9.35
N GLY A 43 -4.16 13.13 -9.30
CA GLY A 43 -4.97 13.47 -10.46
C GLY A 43 -5.02 14.98 -10.69
N VAL A 44 -4.93 15.39 -11.96
CA VAL A 44 -5.03 16.80 -12.35
C VAL A 44 -6.11 16.90 -13.42
N ARG A 45 -6.99 17.90 -13.29
CA ARG A 45 -8.00 18.14 -14.32
C ARG A 45 -7.32 18.49 -15.64
N LYS A 46 -7.90 18.04 -16.75
CA LYS A 46 -7.36 18.26 -18.09
C LYS A 46 -7.14 19.73 -18.42
N ASP A 47 -8.03 20.61 -17.96
CA ASP A 47 -7.98 22.07 -18.17
C ASP A 47 -6.94 22.79 -17.31
N ALA A 48 -6.41 22.12 -16.27
CA ALA A 48 -5.42 22.66 -15.34
C ALA A 48 -3.98 22.20 -15.65
N MET A 49 -3.78 21.34 -16.65
CA MET A 49 -2.47 20.82 -17.04
C MET A 49 -1.70 21.80 -17.96
N THR A 50 -1.38 22.97 -17.42
CA THR A 50 -0.57 23.99 -18.10
C THR A 50 0.92 23.61 -18.11
N ASP A 51 1.74 24.36 -18.83
CA ASP A 51 3.19 24.12 -18.84
C ASP A 51 3.84 24.43 -17.49
N GLU A 52 3.33 25.41 -16.75
CA GLU A 52 3.73 25.67 -15.36
C GLU A 52 3.40 24.49 -14.45
N MET A 53 2.22 23.88 -14.61
CA MET A 53 1.83 22.70 -13.84
C MET A 53 2.77 21.51 -14.13
N LYS A 54 3.12 21.29 -15.40
CA LYS A 54 4.11 20.26 -15.78
C LYS A 54 5.48 20.54 -15.18
N ASN A 55 5.93 21.79 -15.20
CA ASN A 55 7.20 22.19 -14.59
C ASN A 55 7.19 21.97 -13.07
N TYR A 56 6.07 22.29 -12.40
CA TYR A 56 5.90 22.01 -10.97
C TYR A 56 5.96 20.51 -10.68
N PHE A 57 5.24 19.67 -11.42
CA PHE A 57 5.31 18.21 -11.24
C PHE A 57 6.71 17.66 -11.51
N SER A 58 7.42 18.19 -12.51
CA SER A 58 8.79 17.79 -12.79
C SER A 58 9.72 18.10 -11.62
N PHE A 59 9.58 19.29 -11.02
CA PHE A 59 10.30 19.64 -9.80
C PHE A 59 9.89 18.73 -8.63
N LEU A 60 8.59 18.60 -8.36
CA LEU A 60 8.05 17.79 -7.26
C LEU A 60 8.57 16.36 -7.33
N PHE A 61 8.41 15.67 -8.46
CA PHE A 61 8.83 14.28 -8.62
C PHE A 61 10.36 14.10 -8.60
N SER A 62 11.13 15.14 -8.94
CA SER A 62 12.60 15.09 -8.81
C SER A 62 13.09 15.15 -7.35
N LYS A 63 12.22 15.53 -6.41
CA LYS A 63 12.56 15.71 -4.99
C LYS A 63 11.78 14.81 -4.05
N TYR A 64 10.56 14.46 -4.42
CA TYR A 64 9.58 13.82 -3.53
C TYR A 64 10.13 12.59 -2.82
N ALA A 65 10.73 11.65 -3.57
CA ALA A 65 11.22 10.40 -2.99
C ALA A 65 12.29 10.62 -1.91
N ASP A 66 13.28 11.47 -2.21
CA ASP A 66 14.38 11.77 -1.31
C ASP A 66 13.90 12.54 -0.08
N VAL A 67 13.02 13.54 -0.26
CA VAL A 67 12.45 14.30 0.85
C VAL A 67 11.65 13.39 1.78
N CYS A 68 10.78 12.53 1.24
CA CYS A 68 10.02 11.57 2.04
C CYS A 68 10.94 10.66 2.86
N MET A 69 11.95 10.10 2.21
CA MET A 69 12.85 9.13 2.85
C MET A 69 13.73 9.79 3.91
N TYR A 70 14.36 10.92 3.57
CA TYR A 70 15.48 11.47 4.33
C TYR A 70 15.12 12.62 5.26
N ASP A 71 14.08 13.38 4.94
CA ASP A 71 13.63 14.48 5.81
C ASP A 71 12.49 14.03 6.73
N PHE A 72 11.74 12.99 6.34
CA PHE A 72 10.53 12.54 7.03
C PHE A 72 10.54 11.06 7.41
N ASN A 73 11.66 10.34 7.24
CA ASN A 73 11.78 8.92 7.59
C ASN A 73 10.61 8.08 7.07
N THR A 74 10.16 8.35 5.85
CA THR A 74 8.95 7.74 5.26
C THR A 74 9.30 7.11 3.92
N PRO A 75 9.10 5.78 3.76
CA PRO A 75 9.31 5.13 2.48
C PRO A 75 8.42 5.75 1.38
N PRO A 76 9.00 6.24 0.28
CA PRO A 76 8.25 6.86 -0.80
C PRO A 76 7.62 5.83 -1.75
N SER A 77 6.58 6.26 -2.47
CA SER A 77 5.97 5.52 -3.58
C SER A 77 6.80 5.52 -4.88
N MET A 78 7.89 6.28 -4.89
CA MET A 78 8.83 6.41 -6.00
C MET A 78 10.22 6.03 -5.50
N LYS A 79 11.04 5.42 -6.34
CA LYS A 79 12.40 5.02 -5.95
C LYS A 79 13.24 6.24 -5.53
N PRO A 80 13.75 6.30 -4.29
CA PRO A 80 14.66 7.35 -3.86
C PRO A 80 16.08 7.08 -4.39
N THR A 81 16.95 8.09 -4.28
CA THR A 81 18.39 7.92 -4.39
C THR A 81 18.85 7.03 -3.24
N ILE A 82 19.43 5.86 -3.50
CA ILE A 82 19.89 4.96 -2.43
C ILE A 82 21.22 5.48 -1.86
N ARG A 83 21.25 5.77 -0.55
CA ARG A 83 22.46 6.20 0.17
C ARG A 83 23.10 5.01 0.89
N GLU A 84 24.41 5.05 1.07
CA GLU A 84 25.17 3.98 1.77
C GLU A 84 24.99 4.01 3.30
N ASP A 85 24.47 5.12 3.84
CA ASP A 85 24.29 5.35 5.28
C ASP A 85 22.87 5.04 5.77
N LEU A 86 22.08 4.32 4.98
CA LEU A 86 20.76 3.85 5.39
C LEU A 86 20.89 2.85 6.55
N SER A 87 20.00 2.93 7.54
CA SER A 87 19.88 1.89 8.56
C SER A 87 19.55 0.53 7.95
N ASP A 88 19.92 -0.54 8.66
CA ASP A 88 19.68 -1.91 8.21
C ASP A 88 18.19 -2.15 7.95
N LEU A 89 17.30 -1.56 8.77
CA LEU A 89 15.86 -1.59 8.56
C LEU A 89 15.44 -1.06 7.18
N TYR A 90 15.94 0.12 6.78
CA TYR A 90 15.51 0.74 5.53
C TYR A 90 16.11 0.03 4.32
N GLN A 91 17.31 -0.54 4.46
CA GLN A 91 17.87 -1.44 3.44
C GLN A 91 17.00 -2.68 3.28
N GLU A 92 16.62 -3.34 4.37
CA GLU A 92 15.72 -4.50 4.36
C GLU A 92 14.36 -4.18 3.73
N MET A 93 13.76 -3.03 4.07
CA MET A 93 12.50 -2.60 3.47
C MET A 93 12.61 -2.40 1.96
N LEU A 94 13.67 -1.74 1.49
CA LEU A 94 13.89 -1.52 0.06
C LEU A 94 14.13 -2.82 -0.70
N ASP A 95 14.87 -3.77 -0.10
CA ASP A 95 15.07 -5.09 -0.66
C ASP A 95 13.76 -5.88 -0.72
N ASN A 96 12.93 -5.84 0.33
CA ASN A 96 11.61 -6.46 0.33
C ASN A 96 10.72 -5.86 -0.78
N PHE A 97 10.71 -4.53 -0.92
CA PHE A 97 9.95 -3.83 -1.96
C PHE A 97 10.41 -4.19 -3.38
N GLY A 98 11.72 -4.34 -3.58
CA GLY A 98 12.31 -4.73 -4.86
C GLY A 98 12.06 -6.18 -5.24
N ASN A 99 11.79 -7.05 -4.26
CA ASN A 99 11.64 -8.50 -4.44
C ASN A 99 10.18 -8.98 -4.43
N VAL A 100 9.20 -8.06 -4.44
CA VAL A 100 7.77 -8.42 -4.57
C VAL A 100 7.53 -9.18 -5.86
N ASN A 101 7.02 -10.41 -5.75
CA ASN A 101 6.67 -11.22 -6.92
C ASN A 101 5.19 -11.02 -7.29
N THR A 102 4.28 -11.27 -6.35
CA THR A 102 2.87 -10.93 -6.46
C THR A 102 2.43 -10.04 -5.30
N TYR A 103 1.33 -9.33 -5.47
CA TYR A 103 0.80 -8.45 -4.44
C TYR A 103 -0.72 -8.59 -4.34
N ALA A 104 -1.21 -8.52 -3.12
CA ALA A 104 -2.64 -8.46 -2.86
C ALA A 104 -3.18 -7.07 -3.23
N TYR A 105 -4.38 -7.03 -3.81
CA TYR A 105 -5.05 -5.77 -4.12
C TYR A 105 -5.79 -5.22 -2.90
N CYS A 106 -5.72 -3.89 -2.73
CA CYS A 106 -6.64 -3.15 -1.87
C CYS A 106 -7.99 -3.08 -2.59
N TRP A 107 -8.91 -4.00 -2.31
CA TRP A 107 -10.15 -4.10 -3.09
C TRP A 107 -11.00 -2.83 -3.02
N ASP A 108 -10.94 -2.09 -1.91
CA ASP A 108 -11.61 -0.80 -1.71
C ASP A 108 -11.14 0.31 -2.65
N VAL A 109 -9.96 0.18 -3.27
CA VAL A 109 -9.47 1.11 -4.29
C VAL A 109 -9.69 0.61 -5.72
N ARG A 110 -10.10 -0.65 -5.89
CA ARG A 110 -10.21 -1.32 -7.19
C ARG A 110 -11.63 -1.44 -7.69
N ILE A 111 -12.57 -1.69 -6.79
CA ILE A 111 -13.99 -1.81 -7.12
C ILE A 111 -14.65 -0.44 -7.14
N ASP A 112 -15.83 -0.36 -7.77
CA ASP A 112 -16.60 0.87 -7.81
C ASP A 112 -17.11 1.26 -6.41
N ALA A 113 -17.52 2.53 -6.27
CA ALA A 113 -17.93 3.07 -4.99
C ALA A 113 -19.14 2.33 -4.37
N ALA A 114 -20.09 1.84 -5.18
CA ALA A 114 -21.27 1.15 -4.68
C ALA A 114 -20.92 -0.26 -4.18
N SER A 115 -20.10 -1.00 -4.91
CA SER A 115 -19.59 -2.30 -4.44
C SER A 115 -18.72 -2.15 -3.17
N ASN A 116 -17.98 -1.05 -3.04
CA ASN A 116 -17.16 -0.77 -1.87
C ASN A 116 -18.00 -0.54 -0.59
N GLU A 117 -19.22 -0.01 -0.71
CA GLU A 117 -20.13 0.10 0.45
C GLU A 117 -20.50 -1.28 0.99
N VAL A 118 -20.70 -2.27 0.11
CA VAL A 118 -20.99 -3.66 0.50
C VAL A 118 -19.75 -4.29 1.15
N LEU A 119 -18.56 -4.13 0.55
CA LEU A 119 -17.30 -4.60 1.13
C LEU A 119 -17.09 -4.05 2.56
N GLY A 120 -17.28 -2.75 2.74
CA GLY A 120 -17.11 -2.08 4.03
C GLY A 120 -18.15 -2.50 5.08
N ARG A 121 -19.37 -2.82 4.65
CA ARG A 121 -20.44 -3.26 5.55
C ARG A 121 -20.30 -4.74 5.96
N GLU A 122 -20.01 -5.63 5.02
CA GLU A 122 -20.04 -7.07 5.27
C GLU A 122 -18.73 -7.62 5.84
N THR A 123 -17.57 -7.00 5.57
CA THR A 123 -16.29 -7.47 6.13
C THR A 123 -16.27 -7.46 7.67
N PRO A 124 -16.77 -6.42 8.36
CA PRO A 124 -16.96 -6.48 9.81
C PRO A 124 -17.94 -7.57 10.27
N ASN A 125 -19.02 -7.81 9.53
CA ASN A 125 -19.98 -8.87 9.86
C ASN A 125 -19.31 -10.25 9.79
N LEU A 126 -18.48 -10.49 8.77
CA LEU A 126 -17.68 -11.72 8.66
C LEU A 126 -16.70 -11.84 9.82
N ALA A 127 -15.94 -10.77 10.12
CA ALA A 127 -14.94 -10.77 11.18
C ALA A 127 -15.55 -11.01 12.58
N LEU A 128 -16.79 -10.56 12.80
CA LEU A 128 -17.54 -10.78 14.04
C LEU A 128 -18.27 -12.14 14.07
N GLY A 129 -18.26 -12.90 12.98
CA GLY A 129 -18.93 -14.19 12.86
C GLY A 129 -20.46 -14.10 12.70
N ASN A 130 -20.98 -12.95 12.28
CA ASN A 130 -22.41 -12.75 12.03
C ASN A 130 -22.88 -13.38 10.71
N ILE A 131 -21.95 -13.54 9.76
CA ILE A 131 -22.16 -14.18 8.45
C ILE A 131 -21.01 -15.15 8.16
N THR A 132 -21.27 -16.10 7.28
CA THR A 132 -20.29 -17.07 6.79
C THR A 132 -19.40 -16.46 5.69
N PRO A 133 -18.21 -17.05 5.42
CA PRO A 133 -17.40 -16.69 4.27
C PRO A 133 -18.17 -16.78 2.94
N GLU A 134 -19.04 -17.78 2.79
CA GLU A 134 -19.84 -17.99 1.58
C GLU A 134 -20.90 -16.90 1.39
N GLU A 135 -21.57 -16.48 2.47
CA GLU A 135 -22.53 -15.36 2.43
C GLU A 135 -21.83 -14.02 2.13
N TRP A 136 -20.64 -13.79 2.71
CA TRP A 136 -19.83 -12.62 2.41
C TRP A 136 -19.42 -12.58 0.93
N ALA A 137 -18.94 -13.70 0.39
CA ALA A 137 -18.54 -13.81 -1.01
C ALA A 137 -19.73 -13.58 -1.95
N ALA A 138 -20.87 -14.21 -1.68
CA ALA A 138 -22.08 -14.05 -2.50
C ALA A 138 -22.59 -12.60 -2.52
N ALA A 139 -22.56 -11.90 -1.36
CA ALA A 139 -22.97 -10.50 -1.29
C ALA A 139 -22.04 -9.58 -2.11
N LEU A 140 -20.74 -9.86 -2.11
CA LEU A 140 -19.78 -9.12 -2.94
C LEU A 140 -19.91 -9.42 -4.42
N ASP A 141 -20.06 -10.69 -4.79
CA ASP A 141 -20.25 -11.11 -6.19
C ASP A 141 -21.50 -10.44 -6.77
N GLU A 142 -22.62 -10.44 -6.03
CA GLU A 142 -23.86 -9.77 -6.43
C GLU A 142 -23.66 -8.26 -6.59
N ALA A 143 -22.98 -7.61 -5.63
CA ALA A 143 -22.73 -6.18 -5.69
C ALA A 143 -21.86 -5.80 -6.89
N VAL A 144 -20.81 -6.56 -7.16
CA VAL A 144 -19.93 -6.34 -8.32
C VAL A 144 -20.70 -6.58 -9.61
N GLU A 145 -21.45 -7.68 -9.75
CA GLU A 145 -22.22 -7.99 -10.96
C GLU A 145 -23.23 -6.89 -11.30
N GLN A 146 -23.88 -6.29 -10.29
CA GLN A 146 -24.84 -5.19 -10.48
C GLN A 146 -24.19 -3.87 -10.93
N ASN A 147 -22.90 -3.67 -10.62
CA ASN A 147 -22.19 -2.40 -10.83
C ASN A 147 -21.09 -2.46 -11.91
N VAL A 148 -20.82 -3.64 -12.48
CA VAL A 148 -19.96 -3.79 -13.65
C VAL A 148 -20.70 -3.24 -14.87
N GLY A 149 -20.29 -2.05 -15.32
CA GLY A 149 -20.68 -1.44 -16.59
C GLY A 149 -19.70 -1.72 -17.72
#